data_AF-A0A1J0PA69-F1
#
_entry.id   AF-A0A1J0PA69-F1
#
_cell.length_a   1.000
_cell.length_b   1.000
_cell.length_c   1.000
_cell.angle_alpha   90.00
_cell.angle_beta   90.00
_cell.angle_gamma   90.00
#
_symmetry.space_group_name_H-M   'P 1'
#
loop_
_entity.id
_entity.type
_entity.pdbx_description
1 polymer ?
#
loop_
_entity_poly.entity_id
_entity_poly.type
_entity_poly.pdbx_seq_one_letter_code
_entity_poly.pdbx_strand_id
1 'polypeptide(L)'
;MLERRSGALASWLLPAPIGPRLPAPLRSLLLGARVHRAVGRNDDAMALADLHNLAEGHGRHDLVHRLLFRRGFRPKDPASQRRLLWGVAGDPVFQESHRSYALIGLSYRSLKDGDHAQAELLIPPIEAMATALENDPATLACGRNNRRNRSKLLISSYATLLHLYLLIGNQDAVAGLGERALALAGRIDYGQLPADVAYRLTSNFARSLGSGYLDAWRRGDGAGQRRALAALEAVRLETLSPRHGGSGAQENHRRFVAGLLESYATGLGEPASSGPMPRPEPIEPERLLNVATPELKQRLTEFLSA
;
A
#
# COMPACT_ATOMS: atom_id res chain seq x y z
N MET A 1 14.61 0.14 35.30
CA MET A 1 13.63 -0.80 35.89
C MET A 1 12.25 -0.34 35.45
N LEU A 2 11.83 -0.76 34.25
CA LEU A 2 10.54 -0.40 33.63
C LEU A 2 10.11 -1.62 32.84
N GLU A 3 9.08 -2.27 33.36
CA GLU A 3 8.60 -3.58 32.92
C GLU A 3 7.99 -3.53 31.52
N ARG A 4 8.29 -4.59 30.78
CA ARG A 4 7.63 -5.00 29.55
C ARG A 4 6.13 -5.16 29.79
N ARG A 5 5.30 -4.37 29.11
CA ARG A 5 3.90 -4.74 28.84
C ARG A 5 3.79 -5.30 27.43
N SER A 6 4.21 -6.56 27.31
CA SER A 6 3.80 -7.45 26.24
C SER A 6 2.48 -8.12 26.66
N GLY A 7 1.49 -8.10 25.77
CA GLY A 7 0.34 -9.02 25.82
C GLY A 7 -0.88 -8.55 26.62
N ALA A 8 -1.70 -7.69 26.03
CA ALA A 8 -3.14 -7.61 26.34
C ALA A 8 -3.89 -6.88 25.21
N LEU A 9 -3.96 -7.51 24.03
CA LEU A 9 -4.99 -7.15 23.06
C LEU A 9 -6.24 -7.99 23.37
N ALA A 10 -7.34 -7.28 23.64
CA ALA A 10 -8.71 -7.70 23.33
C ALA A 10 -9.43 -8.73 24.23
N SER A 11 -9.87 -8.31 25.42
CA SER A 11 -11.11 -8.82 26.02
C SER A 11 -12.28 -7.96 25.55
N TRP A 12 -12.75 -8.17 24.32
CA TRP A 12 -14.00 -7.56 23.84
C TRP A 12 -15.17 -8.34 24.46
N LEU A 13 -16.07 -7.64 25.16
CA LEU A 13 -17.37 -8.18 25.53
C LEU A 13 -18.11 -8.56 24.24
N LEU A 14 -18.17 -9.87 23.94
CA LEU A 14 -18.84 -10.38 22.75
C LEU A 14 -20.33 -10.01 22.81
N PRO A 15 -20.91 -9.39 21.77
CA PRO A 15 -22.34 -9.16 21.71
C PRO A 15 -23.11 -10.48 21.67
N ALA A 16 -24.36 -10.45 22.13
CA ALA A 16 -25.21 -11.64 22.28
C ALA A 16 -25.12 -12.57 21.04
N PRO A 17 -24.79 -13.86 21.23
CA PRO A 17 -24.58 -14.78 20.12
C PRO A 17 -25.88 -14.98 19.34
N ILE A 18 -25.80 -15.00 18.01
CA ILE A 18 -26.88 -15.54 17.18
C ILE A 18 -26.95 -17.03 17.52
N GLY A 19 -28.07 -17.45 18.13
CA GLY A 19 -28.20 -18.75 18.80
C GLY A 19 -27.78 -19.94 17.93
N PRO A 20 -27.17 -20.98 18.53
CA PRO A 20 -26.57 -22.12 17.80
C PRO A 20 -27.59 -23.03 17.10
N ARG A 21 -28.89 -22.80 17.31
CA ARG A 21 -29.97 -23.65 16.78
C ARG A 21 -30.42 -23.31 15.35
N LEU A 22 -29.84 -22.27 14.73
CA LEU A 22 -30.21 -21.89 13.36
C LEU A 22 -29.39 -22.69 12.33
N PRO A 23 -30.01 -23.10 11.20
CA PRO A 23 -29.28 -23.68 10.08
C PRO A 23 -28.14 -22.77 9.61
N ALA A 24 -27.00 -23.37 9.24
CA ALA A 24 -25.77 -22.64 8.90
C ALA A 24 -25.97 -21.54 7.81
N PRO A 25 -26.75 -21.76 6.72
CA PRO A 25 -27.00 -20.71 5.73
C PRO A 25 -27.74 -19.50 6.30
N LEU A 26 -28.73 -19.73 7.17
CA LEU A 26 -29.52 -18.67 7.79
C LEU A 26 -28.68 -17.88 8.81
N ARG A 27 -27.86 -18.57 9.61
CA ARG A 27 -26.92 -17.93 10.54
C ARG A 27 -25.94 -17.02 9.80
N SER A 28 -25.36 -17.51 8.70
CA SER A 28 -24.45 -16.74 7.84
C SER A 28 -25.10 -15.49 7.24
N LEU A 29 -26.37 -15.60 6.79
CA LEU A 29 -27.13 -14.45 6.29
C LEU A 29 -27.39 -13.41 7.39
N LEU A 30 -27.81 -13.85 8.58
CA LEU A 30 -28.11 -12.97 9.71
C LEU A 30 -26.86 -12.25 10.24
N LEU A 31 -25.73 -12.97 10.36
CA LEU A 31 -24.44 -12.37 10.69
C LEU A 31 -24.09 -11.30 9.66
N GLY A 32 -24.23 -11.58 8.36
CA GLY A 32 -23.95 -10.59 7.32
C GLY A 32 -24.82 -9.33 7.43
N ALA A 33 -26.13 -9.49 7.66
CA ALA A 33 -27.03 -8.36 7.89
C ALA A 33 -26.66 -7.57 9.16
N ARG A 34 -26.20 -8.26 10.21
CA ARG A 34 -25.76 -7.63 11.47
C ARG A 34 -24.46 -6.84 11.28
N VAL A 35 -23.48 -7.34 10.53
CA VAL A 35 -22.29 -6.57 10.12
C VAL A 35 -22.68 -5.26 9.44
N HIS A 36 -23.58 -5.32 8.43
CA HIS A 36 -24.02 -4.13 7.71
C HIS A 36 -24.62 -3.07 8.65
N ARG A 37 -25.47 -3.48 9.60
CA ARG A 37 -26.07 -2.57 10.59
C ARG A 37 -25.05 -2.06 11.60
N ALA A 38 -24.16 -2.93 12.09
CA ALA A 38 -23.13 -2.58 13.05
C ALA A 38 -22.19 -1.51 12.48
N VAL A 39 -21.69 -1.72 11.26
CA VAL A 39 -20.88 -0.73 10.52
C VAL A 39 -21.62 0.60 10.34
N GLY A 40 -22.92 0.55 9.98
CA GLY A 40 -23.73 1.76 9.83
C GLY A 40 -23.99 2.52 11.13
N ARG A 41 -23.87 1.86 12.27
CA ARG A 41 -24.04 2.42 13.62
C ARG A 41 -22.72 2.71 14.34
N ASN A 42 -21.58 2.50 13.68
CA ASN A 42 -20.26 2.59 14.31
C ASN A 42 -20.09 1.64 15.52
N ASP A 43 -20.79 0.50 15.52
CA ASP A 43 -20.63 -0.56 16.52
C ASP A 43 -19.52 -1.50 16.06
N ASP A 44 -18.28 -1.05 16.29
CA ASP A 44 -17.09 -1.73 15.78
C ASP A 44 -16.87 -3.10 16.43
N ALA A 45 -17.22 -3.24 17.70
CA ALA A 45 -17.09 -4.49 18.44
C ALA A 45 -18.00 -5.57 17.86
N MET A 46 -19.27 -5.24 17.60
CA MET A 46 -20.20 -6.17 16.96
C MET A 46 -19.82 -6.47 15.52
N ALA A 47 -19.43 -5.46 14.75
CA ALA A 47 -18.99 -5.64 13.38
C ALA A 47 -17.78 -6.60 13.30
N LEU A 48 -16.75 -6.41 14.14
CA LEU A 48 -15.58 -7.29 14.17
C LEU A 48 -15.92 -8.70 14.61
N ALA A 49 -16.69 -8.86 15.69
CA ALA A 49 -17.10 -10.18 16.17
C ALA A 49 -17.87 -10.97 15.09
N ASP A 50 -18.75 -10.31 14.34
CA ASP A 50 -19.51 -10.96 13.27
C ASP A 50 -18.67 -11.25 12.03
N LEU A 51 -17.74 -10.37 11.67
CA LEU A 51 -16.78 -10.62 10.60
C LEU A 51 -15.89 -11.83 10.94
N HIS A 52 -15.42 -11.94 12.18
CA HIS A 52 -14.67 -13.08 12.68
C HIS A 52 -15.49 -14.37 12.57
N ASN A 53 -16.71 -14.37 13.14
CA ASN A 53 -17.60 -15.54 13.10
C ASN A 53 -17.94 -16.00 11.67
N LEU A 54 -18.09 -15.06 10.73
CA LEU A 54 -18.30 -15.37 9.32
C LEU A 54 -17.05 -15.99 8.68
N ALA A 55 -15.86 -15.50 9.02
CA ALA A 55 -14.61 -16.01 8.49
C ALA A 55 -14.29 -17.41 9.06
N GLU A 56 -14.32 -17.57 10.39
CA GLU A 56 -13.99 -18.81 11.08
C GLU A 56 -15.06 -19.89 10.86
N GLY A 57 -16.33 -19.58 11.16
CA GLY A 57 -17.41 -20.56 11.17
C GLY A 57 -18.03 -20.84 9.81
N HIS A 58 -17.79 -19.98 8.80
CA HIS A 58 -18.45 -20.08 7.50
C HIS A 58 -17.51 -19.88 6.29
N GLY A 59 -16.21 -19.64 6.49
CA GLY A 59 -15.26 -19.39 5.40
C GLY A 59 -15.58 -18.15 4.55
N ARG A 60 -16.44 -17.25 5.05
CA ARG A 60 -16.93 -16.10 4.30
C ARG A 60 -16.10 -14.87 4.58
N HIS A 61 -15.44 -14.38 3.55
CA HIS A 61 -14.62 -13.16 3.61
C HIS A 61 -15.12 -12.02 2.72
N ASP A 62 -16.28 -12.17 2.08
CA ASP A 62 -16.82 -11.17 1.15
C ASP A 62 -17.07 -9.81 1.81
N LEU A 63 -17.49 -9.78 3.07
CA LEU A 63 -17.71 -8.55 3.81
C LEU A 63 -16.41 -7.87 4.24
N VAL A 64 -15.38 -8.63 4.64
CA VAL A 64 -14.03 -8.09 4.87
C VAL A 64 -13.49 -7.49 3.58
N HIS A 65 -13.65 -8.19 2.45
CA HIS A 65 -13.26 -7.67 1.14
C HIS A 65 -14.01 -6.37 0.79
N ARG A 66 -15.30 -6.26 1.10
CA ARG A 66 -16.05 -5.01 0.91
C ARG A 66 -15.54 -3.89 1.80
N LEU A 67 -15.24 -4.16 3.07
CA LEU A 67 -14.64 -3.19 4.02
C LEU A 67 -13.34 -2.63 3.48
N LEU A 68 -12.47 -3.51 2.99
CA LEU A 68 -11.15 -3.13 2.49
C LEU A 68 -11.20 -2.42 1.14
N PHE A 69 -12.11 -2.79 0.23
CA PHE A 69 -12.02 -2.34 -1.17
C PHE A 69 -13.23 -1.56 -1.70
N ARG A 70 -14.31 -1.40 -0.92
CA ARG A 70 -15.48 -0.59 -1.30
C ARG A 70 -15.68 0.55 -0.31
N ARG A 71 -15.34 1.78 -0.72
CA ARG A 71 -15.43 2.99 0.12
C ARG A 71 -16.81 3.17 0.77
N GLY A 72 -17.89 2.89 0.03
CA GLY A 72 -19.26 3.03 0.53
C GLY A 72 -19.67 2.02 1.62
N PHE A 73 -18.88 0.97 1.87
CA PHE A 73 -19.12 0.01 2.94
C PHE A 73 -18.30 0.30 4.20
N ARG A 74 -17.42 1.31 4.19
CA ARG A 74 -16.65 1.69 5.39
C ARG A 74 -17.50 2.57 6.31
N PRO A 75 -17.29 2.52 7.65
CA PRO A 75 -17.87 3.52 8.56
C PRO A 75 -17.54 4.94 8.09
N LYS A 76 -18.43 5.91 8.28
CA LYS A 76 -18.11 7.32 7.97
C LYS A 76 -17.18 7.93 9.01
N ASP A 77 -17.28 7.47 10.26
CA ASP A 77 -16.45 7.91 11.37
C ASP A 77 -15.00 7.40 11.23
N PRO A 78 -13.99 8.29 11.18
CA PRO A 78 -12.59 7.89 11.07
C PRO A 78 -12.09 7.01 12.22
N ALA A 79 -12.55 7.24 13.45
CA ALA A 79 -12.12 6.43 14.60
C ALA A 79 -12.64 4.99 14.49
N SER A 80 -13.89 4.83 14.05
CA SER A 80 -14.50 3.53 13.76
C SER A 80 -13.81 2.80 12.63
N GLN A 81 -13.48 3.51 11.53
CA GLN A 81 -12.64 2.93 10.47
C GLN A 81 -11.32 2.39 11.03
N ARG A 82 -10.62 3.14 11.88
CA ARG A 82 -9.35 2.69 12.49
C ARG A 82 -9.55 1.44 13.34
N ARG A 83 -10.56 1.42 14.23
CA ARG A 83 -10.82 0.27 15.11
C ARG A 83 -11.12 -1.00 14.31
N LEU A 84 -11.99 -0.90 13.28
CA LEU A 84 -12.27 -2.05 12.41
C LEU A 84 -11.03 -2.54 11.66
N LEU A 85 -10.23 -1.64 11.08
CA LEU A 85 -9.04 -2.04 10.32
C LEU A 85 -7.95 -2.61 11.23
N TRP A 86 -7.74 -2.07 12.43
CA TRP A 86 -6.84 -2.65 13.42
C TRP A 86 -7.30 -4.05 13.85
N GLY A 87 -8.60 -4.22 14.10
CA GLY A 87 -9.17 -5.53 14.42
C GLY A 87 -8.95 -6.55 13.29
N VAL A 88 -9.18 -6.16 12.03
CA VAL A 88 -8.89 -7.04 10.89
C VAL A 88 -7.39 -7.33 10.74
N ALA A 89 -6.52 -6.34 10.98
CA ALA A 89 -5.08 -6.52 10.87
C ALA A 89 -4.52 -7.48 11.93
N GLY A 90 -5.05 -7.43 13.16
CA GLY A 90 -4.56 -8.19 14.31
C GLY A 90 -5.14 -9.59 14.47
N ASP A 91 -6.17 -9.95 13.72
CA ASP A 91 -6.90 -11.20 13.90
C ASP A 91 -6.48 -12.28 12.89
N PRO A 92 -5.87 -13.40 13.34
CA PRO A 92 -5.31 -14.42 12.47
C PRO A 92 -6.37 -15.23 11.70
N VAL A 93 -7.65 -15.16 12.07
CA VAL A 93 -8.75 -15.80 11.33
C VAL A 93 -8.90 -15.20 9.93
N PHE A 94 -8.53 -13.93 9.74
CA PHE A 94 -8.58 -13.32 8.41
C PHE A 94 -7.37 -13.71 7.56
N GLN A 95 -7.60 -13.86 6.25
CA GLN A 95 -6.54 -14.15 5.27
C GLN A 95 -5.41 -13.12 5.36
N GLU A 96 -4.16 -13.57 5.17
CA GLU A 96 -2.95 -12.71 5.16
C GLU A 96 -3.17 -11.44 4.33
N SER A 97 -3.67 -11.58 3.10
CA SER A 97 -3.95 -10.42 2.23
C SER A 97 -4.94 -9.42 2.84
N HIS A 98 -5.95 -9.88 3.59
CA HIS A 98 -6.88 -8.97 4.25
C HIS A 98 -6.20 -8.19 5.39
N ARG A 99 -5.41 -8.88 6.20
CA ARG A 99 -4.67 -8.25 7.30
C ARG A 99 -3.69 -7.20 6.77
N SER A 100 -2.94 -7.56 5.73
CA SER A 100 -2.02 -6.67 5.01
C SER A 100 -2.71 -5.45 4.42
N TYR A 101 -3.82 -5.62 3.71
CA TYR A 101 -4.56 -4.48 3.16
C TYR A 101 -5.28 -3.65 4.23
N ALA A 102 -5.54 -4.21 5.41
CA ALA A 102 -6.03 -3.44 6.56
C ALA A 102 -4.94 -2.49 7.09
N LEU A 103 -3.68 -2.94 7.21
CA LEU A 103 -2.53 -2.09 7.55
C LEU A 103 -2.30 -0.98 6.51
N ILE A 104 -2.37 -1.32 5.22
CA ILE A 104 -2.29 -0.32 4.13
C ILE A 104 -3.44 0.68 4.25
N GLY A 105 -4.66 0.21 4.54
CA GLY A 105 -5.84 1.05 4.75
C GLY A 105 -5.68 2.02 5.94
N LEU A 106 -5.14 1.52 7.05
CA LEU A 106 -4.80 2.32 8.24
C LEU A 106 -3.79 3.41 7.90
N SER A 107 -2.76 3.07 7.13
CA SER A 107 -1.72 4.00 6.70
C SER A 107 -2.30 5.16 5.90
N TYR A 108 -3.13 4.87 4.89
CA TYR A 108 -3.78 5.94 4.13
C TYR A 108 -4.79 6.76 4.93
N ARG A 109 -5.31 6.23 6.05
CA ARG A 109 -6.11 7.04 6.99
C ARG A 109 -5.20 7.95 7.82
N SER A 110 -4.11 7.43 8.35
CA SER A 110 -3.07 8.18 9.09
C SER A 110 -2.54 9.35 8.28
N LEU A 111 -2.18 9.07 7.01
CA LEU A 111 -1.68 10.07 6.06
C LEU A 111 -2.68 11.19 5.79
N LYS A 112 -3.98 10.86 5.74
CA LYS A 112 -5.03 11.88 5.56
C LYS A 112 -5.27 12.71 6.81
N ASP A 113 -5.00 12.16 7.98
CA ASP A 113 -5.17 12.83 9.26
C ASP A 113 -3.93 13.63 9.68
N GLY A 114 -2.78 13.43 9.02
CA GLY A 114 -1.50 13.95 9.50
C GLY A 114 -1.10 13.33 10.84
N ASP A 115 -1.51 12.09 11.11
CA ASP A 115 -1.29 11.43 12.40
C ASP A 115 0.08 10.75 12.43
N HIS A 116 1.08 11.47 12.95
CA HIS A 116 2.48 11.01 13.06
C HIS A 116 2.63 9.82 14.01
N ALA A 117 1.97 9.86 15.17
CA ALA A 117 2.06 8.78 16.15
C ALA A 117 1.53 7.46 15.57
N GLN A 118 0.41 7.51 14.84
CA GLN A 118 -0.07 6.33 14.14
C GLN A 118 0.84 5.90 12.99
N ALA A 119 1.45 6.85 12.27
CA ALA A 119 2.40 6.51 11.22
C ALA A 119 3.60 5.73 11.77
N GLU A 120 4.17 6.18 12.89
CA GLU A 120 5.26 5.47 13.60
C GLU A 120 4.84 4.07 14.04
N LEU A 121 3.61 3.89 14.53
CA LEU A 121 3.09 2.57 14.91
C LEU A 121 2.86 1.63 13.70
N LEU A 122 2.57 2.18 12.53
CA LEU A 122 2.26 1.43 11.31
C LEU A 122 3.50 1.05 10.50
N ILE A 123 4.60 1.79 10.62
CA ILE A 123 5.84 1.51 9.89
C ILE A 123 6.38 0.10 10.18
N PRO A 124 6.64 -0.32 11.44
CA PRO A 124 7.22 -1.63 11.73
C PRO A 124 6.44 -2.83 11.15
N PRO A 125 5.10 -2.95 11.30
CA PRO A 125 4.39 -4.09 10.73
C PRO A 125 4.36 -4.08 9.20
N ILE A 126 4.42 -2.91 8.55
CA ILE A 126 4.47 -2.82 7.08
C ILE A 126 5.87 -3.15 6.56
N GLU A 127 6.91 -2.74 7.27
CA GLU A 127 8.29 -3.15 6.97
C GLU A 127 8.48 -4.66 7.10
N ALA A 128 7.97 -5.24 8.18
CA ALA A 128 8.01 -6.69 8.39
C ALA A 128 7.29 -7.44 7.25
N MET A 129 6.13 -6.93 6.82
CA MET A 129 5.40 -7.47 5.68
C MET A 129 6.19 -7.34 4.37
N ALA A 130 6.76 -6.17 4.07
CA ALA A 130 7.55 -5.96 2.86
C ALA A 130 8.78 -6.89 2.83
N THR A 131 9.51 -6.98 3.94
CA THR A 131 10.67 -7.86 4.11
C THR A 131 10.32 -9.33 3.91
N ALA A 132 9.20 -9.80 4.50
CA ALA A 132 8.74 -11.18 4.31
C ALA A 132 8.40 -11.48 2.83
N LEU A 133 7.82 -10.51 2.12
CA LEU A 133 7.48 -10.66 0.70
C LEU A 133 8.74 -10.63 -0.19
N GLU A 134 9.74 -9.80 0.11
CA GLU A 134 11.01 -9.77 -0.63
C GLU A 134 11.78 -11.09 -0.53
N ASN A 135 11.75 -11.70 0.66
CA ASN A 135 12.46 -12.93 0.99
C ASN A 135 11.72 -14.20 0.52
N ASP A 136 10.48 -14.09 0.08
CA ASP A 136 9.71 -15.21 -0.47
C ASP A 136 9.91 -15.31 -2.00
N PRO A 137 10.57 -16.36 -2.50
CA PRO A 137 10.76 -16.56 -3.95
C PRO A 137 9.44 -16.63 -4.73
N ALA A 138 8.35 -17.07 -4.10
CA ALA A 138 7.04 -17.17 -4.75
C ALA A 138 6.37 -15.81 -4.96
N THR A 139 6.90 -14.73 -4.39
CA THR A 139 6.34 -13.38 -4.55
C THR A 139 6.36 -12.94 -6.01
N LEU A 140 7.48 -13.15 -6.71
CA LEU A 140 7.69 -12.67 -8.09
C LEU A 140 6.99 -13.52 -9.16
N ALA A 141 6.70 -14.78 -8.85
CA ALA A 141 5.97 -15.70 -9.73
C ALA A 141 4.49 -15.88 -9.31
N CYS A 142 3.95 -14.94 -8.53
CA CYS A 142 2.61 -15.09 -7.98
C CYS A 142 1.54 -14.98 -9.08
N GLY A 143 0.91 -16.11 -9.43
CA GLY A 143 -0.20 -16.17 -10.39
C GLY A 143 -1.57 -15.78 -9.82
N ARG A 144 -1.66 -15.38 -8.56
CA ARG A 144 -2.94 -15.03 -7.91
C ARG A 144 -3.49 -13.71 -8.47
N ASN A 145 -4.81 -13.54 -8.38
CA ASN A 145 -5.48 -12.30 -8.75
C ASN A 145 -5.02 -11.10 -7.91
N ASN A 146 -5.27 -9.89 -8.41
CA ASN A 146 -4.81 -8.60 -7.87
C ASN A 146 -4.82 -8.49 -6.33
N ARG A 147 -5.95 -8.72 -5.67
CA ARG A 147 -6.07 -8.54 -4.20
C ARG A 147 -5.41 -9.63 -3.37
N ARG A 148 -4.93 -10.70 -4.01
CA ARG A 148 -4.18 -11.81 -3.39
C ARG A 148 -2.78 -11.97 -3.97
N ASN A 149 -2.37 -11.06 -4.87
CA ASN A 149 -1.10 -11.15 -5.55
C ASN A 149 0.03 -10.58 -4.67
N ARG A 150 1.05 -11.40 -4.41
CA ARG A 150 2.15 -11.07 -3.50
C ARG A 150 3.05 -9.96 -4.05
N SER A 151 3.38 -9.98 -5.35
CA SER A 151 4.13 -8.88 -6.01
C SER A 151 3.38 -7.56 -5.91
N LYS A 152 2.06 -7.55 -6.17
CA LYS A 152 1.26 -6.33 -6.03
C LYS A 152 1.21 -5.85 -4.58
N LEU A 153 1.13 -6.77 -3.62
CA LEU A 153 1.14 -6.42 -2.21
C LEU A 153 2.49 -5.80 -1.79
N LEU A 154 3.61 -6.39 -2.22
CA LEU A 154 4.95 -5.87 -1.95
C LEU A 154 5.10 -4.43 -2.46
N ILE A 155 4.79 -4.20 -3.74
CA ILE A 155 4.88 -2.87 -4.34
C ILE A 155 3.90 -1.87 -3.69
N SER A 156 2.73 -2.34 -3.24
CA SER A 156 1.80 -1.50 -2.49
C SER A 156 2.33 -1.17 -1.08
N SER A 157 3.11 -2.08 -0.49
CA SER A 157 3.78 -1.87 0.80
C SER A 157 4.88 -0.84 0.66
N TYR A 158 5.71 -0.92 -0.39
CA TYR A 158 6.70 0.13 -0.68
C TYR A 158 6.05 1.49 -0.85
N ALA A 159 5.06 1.60 -1.73
CA ALA A 159 4.37 2.87 -1.91
C ALA A 159 3.77 3.37 -0.60
N THR A 160 3.27 2.49 0.28
CA THR A 160 2.75 2.90 1.59
C THR A 160 3.87 3.40 2.52
N LEU A 161 4.99 2.68 2.61
CA LEU A 161 6.16 3.05 3.40
C LEU A 161 6.75 4.38 2.96
N LEU A 162 6.86 4.63 1.65
CA LEU A 162 7.31 5.92 1.11
C LEU A 162 6.55 7.08 1.74
N HIS A 163 5.21 6.98 1.79
CA HIS A 163 4.38 8.06 2.32
C HIS A 163 4.50 8.20 3.84
N LEU A 164 4.59 7.07 4.56
CA LEU A 164 4.76 7.10 6.01
C LEU A 164 6.11 7.72 6.39
N TYR A 165 7.18 7.33 5.70
CA TYR A 165 8.52 7.89 5.90
C TYR A 165 8.58 9.37 5.56
N LEU A 166 7.92 9.81 4.48
CA LEU A 166 7.80 11.23 4.17
C LEU A 166 7.04 11.98 5.27
N LEU A 167 5.93 11.43 5.78
CA LEU A 167 5.15 12.06 6.86
C LEU A 167 6.03 12.30 8.10
N ILE A 168 6.76 11.28 8.56
CA ILE A 168 7.63 11.37 9.74
C ILE A 168 9.00 12.01 9.45
N GLY A 169 9.24 12.49 8.23
CA GLY A 169 10.50 13.15 7.85
C GLY A 169 11.74 12.23 7.83
N ASN A 170 11.57 10.91 7.69
CA ASN A 170 12.68 9.95 7.69
C ASN A 170 13.30 9.80 6.29
N GLN A 171 14.25 10.67 5.97
CA GLN A 171 14.88 10.72 4.65
C GLN A 171 15.72 9.48 4.33
N ASP A 172 16.45 8.95 5.31
CA ASP A 172 17.28 7.74 5.13
C ASP A 172 16.44 6.53 4.77
N ALA A 173 15.26 6.40 5.39
CA ALA A 173 14.32 5.32 5.07
C ALA A 173 13.70 5.48 3.67
N VAL A 174 13.44 6.72 3.21
CA VAL A 174 13.02 6.99 1.82
C VAL A 174 14.09 6.56 0.82
N ALA A 175 15.36 6.87 1.11
CA ALA A 175 16.50 6.46 0.29
C ALA A 175 16.64 4.94 0.23
N GLY A 176 16.65 4.27 1.39
CA GLY A 176 16.73 2.81 1.49
C GLY A 176 15.58 2.11 0.75
N LEU A 177 14.37 2.69 0.79
CA LEU A 177 13.23 2.18 0.03
C LEU A 177 13.43 2.30 -1.49
N GLY A 178 14.04 3.40 -1.96
CA GLY A 178 14.39 3.59 -3.36
C GLY A 178 15.34 2.50 -3.87
N GLU A 179 16.39 2.18 -3.11
CA GLU A 179 17.32 1.09 -3.44
C GLU A 179 16.64 -0.28 -3.46
N ARG A 180 15.74 -0.56 -2.50
CA ARG A 180 14.92 -1.79 -2.52
C ARG A 180 14.02 -1.88 -3.75
N ALA A 181 13.44 -0.75 -4.18
CA ALA A 181 12.64 -0.69 -5.39
C ALA A 181 13.48 -0.94 -6.65
N LEU A 182 14.69 -0.38 -6.73
CA LEU A 182 15.62 -0.61 -7.84
C LEU A 182 16.08 -2.08 -7.91
N ALA A 183 16.42 -2.67 -6.75
CA ALA A 183 16.78 -4.08 -6.68
C ALA A 183 15.63 -5.00 -7.12
N LEU A 184 14.38 -4.65 -6.76
CA LEU A 184 13.19 -5.36 -7.22
C LEU A 184 12.99 -5.22 -8.74
N ALA A 185 13.23 -4.03 -9.31
CA ALA A 185 13.07 -3.78 -10.74
C ALA A 185 14.00 -4.64 -11.60
N GLY A 186 15.21 -4.93 -11.11
CA GLY A 186 16.14 -5.84 -11.78
C GLY A 186 15.73 -7.33 -11.72
N ARG A 187 14.72 -7.69 -10.91
CA ARG A 187 14.31 -9.09 -10.67
C ARG A 187 12.91 -9.41 -11.19
N ILE A 188 12.06 -8.41 -11.38
CA ILE A 188 10.66 -8.63 -11.75
C ILE A 188 10.54 -9.00 -13.23
N ASP A 189 9.92 -10.15 -13.50
CA ASP A 189 9.47 -10.51 -14.85
C ASP A 189 7.97 -10.27 -14.93
N TYR A 190 7.56 -9.20 -15.62
CA TYR A 190 6.14 -8.88 -15.81
C TYR A 190 5.39 -10.00 -16.53
N GLY A 191 6.06 -10.77 -17.40
CA GLY A 191 5.49 -11.91 -18.12
C GLY A 191 4.95 -13.00 -17.19
N GLN A 192 5.56 -13.18 -16.01
CA GLN A 192 5.11 -14.15 -14.99
C GLN A 192 3.90 -13.67 -14.18
N LEU A 193 3.53 -12.40 -14.30
CA LEU A 193 2.40 -11.83 -13.57
C LEU A 193 1.13 -11.79 -14.44
N PRO A 194 -0.06 -12.00 -13.84
CA PRO A 194 -1.31 -11.78 -14.55
C PRO A 194 -1.39 -10.35 -15.11
N ALA A 195 -1.88 -10.19 -16.34
CA ALA A 195 -1.84 -8.90 -17.05
C ALA A 195 -2.48 -7.73 -16.28
N ASP A 196 -3.63 -7.94 -15.61
CA ASP A 196 -4.28 -6.91 -14.78
C ASP A 196 -3.41 -6.52 -13.56
N VAL A 197 -2.68 -7.48 -12.99
CA VAL A 197 -1.81 -7.26 -11.83
C VAL A 197 -0.59 -6.43 -12.23
N ALA A 198 0.10 -6.84 -13.29
CA ALA A 198 1.27 -6.14 -13.80
C ALA A 198 0.94 -4.70 -14.19
N TYR A 199 -0.21 -4.48 -14.83
CA TYR A 199 -0.66 -3.13 -15.15
C TYR A 199 -0.90 -2.31 -13.88
N ARG A 200 -1.64 -2.84 -12.91
CA ARG A 200 -2.06 -2.08 -11.72
C ARG A 200 -0.95 -1.87 -10.70
N LEU A 201 0.15 -2.63 -10.74
CA LEU A 201 1.30 -2.38 -9.86
C LEU A 201 2.16 -1.22 -10.36
N THR A 202 2.14 -0.90 -11.65
CA THR A 202 3.06 0.07 -12.29
C THR A 202 3.07 1.45 -11.62
N SER A 203 1.91 2.02 -11.26
CA SER A 203 1.87 3.36 -10.66
C SER A 203 2.51 3.41 -9.27
N ASN A 204 2.23 2.43 -8.42
CA ASN A 204 2.89 2.31 -7.11
C ASN A 204 4.38 2.00 -7.26
N PHE A 205 4.75 1.21 -8.27
CA PHE A 205 6.14 0.88 -8.50
C PHE A 205 6.94 2.10 -8.97
N ALA A 206 6.38 2.86 -9.92
CA ALA A 206 6.96 4.10 -10.39
C ALA A 206 7.15 5.13 -9.27
N ARG A 207 6.20 5.26 -8.33
CA ARG A 207 6.39 6.12 -7.13
C ARG A 207 7.59 5.67 -6.29
N SER A 208 7.73 4.37 -6.08
CA SER A 208 8.81 3.80 -5.27
C SER A 208 10.18 3.93 -5.97
N LEU A 209 10.22 3.81 -7.30
CA LEU A 209 11.43 4.05 -8.09
C LEU A 209 11.79 5.53 -8.16
N GLY A 210 10.78 6.40 -8.21
CA GLY A 210 10.94 7.85 -8.18
C GLY A 210 11.66 8.34 -6.91
N SER A 211 11.44 7.71 -5.76
CA SER A 211 12.20 8.05 -4.55
C SER A 211 13.69 7.70 -4.67
N GLY A 212 14.03 6.61 -5.37
CA GLY A 212 15.42 6.26 -5.68
C GLY A 212 16.09 7.25 -6.64
N TYR A 213 15.37 7.72 -7.67
CA TYR A 213 15.87 8.78 -8.55
C TYR A 213 16.16 10.08 -7.76
N LEU A 214 15.24 10.45 -6.86
CA LEU A 214 15.36 11.68 -6.08
C LEU A 214 16.50 11.64 -5.06
N ASP A 215 16.67 10.53 -4.36
CA ASP A 215 17.81 10.37 -3.45
C ASP A 215 19.14 10.38 -4.22
N ALA A 216 19.21 9.72 -5.38
CA ALA A 216 20.40 9.74 -6.23
C ALA A 216 20.72 11.17 -6.72
N TRP A 217 19.71 11.94 -7.13
CA TRP A 217 19.88 13.35 -7.47
C TRP A 217 20.45 14.16 -6.31
N ARG A 218 19.85 14.03 -5.12
CA ARG A 218 20.27 14.74 -3.91
C ARG A 218 21.74 14.48 -3.55
N ARG A 219 22.19 13.25 -3.75
CA ARG A 219 23.58 12.82 -3.50
C ARG A 219 24.55 13.17 -4.62
N GLY A 220 24.07 13.72 -5.75
CA GLY A 220 24.88 13.89 -6.96
C GLY A 220 25.29 12.57 -7.62
N ASP A 221 24.61 11.46 -7.31
CA ASP A 221 24.85 10.15 -7.91
C ASP A 221 24.19 10.03 -9.29
N GLY A 222 24.88 10.51 -10.31
CA GLY A 222 24.42 10.41 -11.70
C GLY A 222 24.25 8.97 -12.19
N ALA A 223 24.98 8.00 -11.62
CA ALA A 223 24.81 6.59 -11.98
C ALA A 223 23.51 6.04 -11.40
N GLY A 224 23.21 6.34 -10.14
CA GLY A 224 21.94 6.05 -9.48
C GLY A 224 20.74 6.65 -10.22
N GLN A 225 20.84 7.91 -10.65
CA GLN A 225 19.78 8.56 -11.44
C GLN A 225 19.51 7.80 -12.76
N ARG A 226 20.56 7.42 -13.50
CA ARG A 226 20.42 6.64 -14.74
C ARG A 226 19.80 5.26 -14.49
N ARG A 227 20.20 4.56 -13.41
CA ARG A 227 19.59 3.28 -13.02
C ARG A 227 18.09 3.44 -12.75
N ALA A 228 17.71 4.48 -12.02
CA ALA A 228 16.30 4.74 -11.70
C ALA A 228 15.48 5.13 -12.93
N LEU A 229 16.02 5.95 -13.82
CA LEU A 229 15.38 6.28 -15.10
C LEU A 229 15.18 5.05 -15.97
N ALA A 230 16.19 4.19 -16.11
CA ALA A 230 16.08 2.95 -16.87
C ALA A 230 15.00 2.01 -16.29
N ALA A 231 14.92 1.88 -14.96
CA ALA A 231 13.89 1.10 -14.29
C ALA A 231 12.49 1.68 -14.51
N LEU A 232 12.33 3.00 -14.42
CA LEU A 232 11.07 3.69 -14.70
C LEU A 232 10.64 3.53 -16.16
N GLU A 233 11.58 3.59 -17.09
CA GLU A 233 11.32 3.36 -18.51
C GLU A 233 10.84 1.93 -18.76
N ALA A 234 11.42 0.93 -18.11
CA ALA A 234 10.92 -0.44 -18.17
C ALA A 234 9.47 -0.54 -17.65
N VAL A 235 9.12 0.16 -16.56
CA VAL A 235 7.74 0.26 -16.07
C VAL A 235 6.83 0.92 -17.11
N ARG A 236 7.28 2.00 -17.77
CA ARG A 236 6.52 2.70 -18.82
C ARG A 236 6.24 1.76 -19.99
N LEU A 237 7.25 1.04 -20.47
CA LEU A 237 7.11 0.07 -21.56
C LEU A 237 6.11 -1.03 -21.20
N GLU A 238 6.12 -1.55 -19.97
CA GLU A 238 5.09 -2.50 -19.52
C GLU A 238 3.70 -1.86 -19.61
N THR A 239 3.49 -0.60 -19.17
CA THR A 239 2.15 0.03 -19.29
C THR A 239 1.63 0.11 -20.73
N LEU A 240 2.52 0.15 -21.72
CA LEU A 240 2.20 0.20 -23.15
C LEU A 240 1.97 -1.19 -23.76
N SER A 241 2.24 -2.27 -23.02
CA SER A 241 2.10 -3.64 -23.51
C SER A 241 0.67 -3.92 -24.00
N PRO A 242 0.49 -4.52 -25.20
CA PRO A 242 -0.81 -4.86 -25.75
C PRO A 242 -1.65 -5.76 -24.84
N ARG A 243 -1.00 -6.56 -23.99
CA ARG A 243 -1.66 -7.49 -23.06
C ARG A 243 -2.57 -6.80 -22.03
N HIS A 244 -2.47 -5.47 -21.89
CA HIS A 244 -3.29 -4.68 -20.98
C HIS A 244 -4.57 -4.12 -21.59
N GLY A 245 -4.87 -4.41 -22.87
CA GLY A 245 -6.05 -3.88 -23.57
C GLY A 245 -7.40 -4.15 -22.87
N GLY A 246 -7.49 -5.21 -22.06
CA GLY A 246 -8.70 -5.55 -21.27
C GLY A 246 -8.69 -5.07 -19.82
N SER A 247 -7.75 -4.21 -19.41
CA SER A 247 -7.62 -3.79 -18.01
C SER A 247 -8.77 -2.88 -17.56
N GLY A 248 -9.49 -3.27 -16.50
CA GLY A 248 -10.55 -2.48 -15.87
C GLY A 248 -10.03 -1.47 -14.83
N ALA A 249 -8.80 -0.95 -14.98
CA ALA A 249 -8.22 -0.03 -14.01
C ALA A 249 -8.84 1.37 -14.13
N GLN A 250 -9.17 1.97 -12.98
CA GLN A 250 -9.72 3.33 -12.93
C GLN A 250 -8.62 4.40 -13.06
N GLU A 251 -7.42 4.12 -12.55
CA GLU A 251 -6.26 5.00 -12.68
C GLU A 251 -5.67 4.88 -14.09
N ASN A 252 -5.35 6.01 -14.72
CA ASN A 252 -4.64 6.01 -16.00
C ASN A 252 -3.13 5.79 -15.75
N HIS A 253 -2.75 4.54 -15.55
CA HIS A 253 -1.37 4.13 -15.24
C HIS A 253 -0.37 4.58 -16.32
N ARG A 254 -0.73 4.48 -17.60
CA ARG A 254 0.11 4.94 -18.72
C ARG A 254 0.45 6.42 -18.60
N ARG A 255 -0.57 7.27 -18.46
CA ARG A 255 -0.39 8.72 -18.32
C ARG A 255 0.39 9.06 -17.06
N PHE A 256 0.14 8.34 -15.96
CA PHE A 256 0.84 8.53 -14.70
C PHE A 256 2.35 8.28 -14.84
N VAL A 257 2.74 7.10 -15.34
CA VAL A 257 4.16 6.73 -15.45
C VAL A 257 4.88 7.60 -16.47
N ALA A 258 4.24 7.91 -17.61
CA ALA A 258 4.80 8.82 -18.61
C ALA A 258 5.06 10.23 -18.02
N GLY A 259 4.09 10.81 -17.31
CA GLY A 259 4.26 12.12 -16.68
C GLY A 259 5.35 12.12 -15.61
N LEU A 260 5.51 11.03 -14.86
CA LEU A 260 6.60 10.94 -13.89
C LEU A 260 7.98 10.92 -14.57
N LEU A 261 8.12 10.15 -15.65
CA LEU A 261 9.35 10.10 -16.44
C LEU A 261 9.66 11.45 -17.10
N GLU A 262 8.67 12.12 -17.69
CA GLU A 262 8.84 13.45 -18.28
C GLU A 262 9.40 14.43 -17.26
N SER A 263 8.88 14.43 -16.01
CA SER A 263 9.40 15.28 -14.92
C SER A 263 10.85 15.00 -14.54
N TYR A 264 11.37 13.80 -14.80
CA TYR A 264 12.75 13.43 -14.49
C TYR A 264 13.68 13.55 -15.70
N ALA A 265 13.13 13.43 -16.91
CA ALA A 265 13.85 13.42 -18.17
C ALA A 265 14.02 14.81 -18.79
N THR A 266 13.26 15.84 -18.38
CA THR A 266 13.46 17.23 -18.81
C THR A 266 14.82 17.83 -18.41
N GLY A 267 15.60 17.11 -17.59
CA GLY A 267 17.02 17.39 -17.33
C GLY A 267 18.03 16.65 -18.23
N LEU A 268 17.60 15.78 -19.15
CA LEU A 268 18.50 15.00 -20.00
C LEU A 268 18.84 15.78 -21.28
N GLY A 269 19.52 16.92 -21.15
CA GLY A 269 20.38 17.41 -22.24
C GLY A 269 21.41 16.33 -22.59
N GLU A 270 21.90 16.34 -23.84
CA GLU A 270 22.83 15.32 -24.36
C GLU A 270 23.90 14.87 -23.35
N PRO A 271 24.26 13.56 -23.35
CA PRO A 271 25.10 12.98 -22.32
C PRO A 271 26.51 13.56 -22.36
N ALA A 272 26.75 14.61 -21.58
CA ALA A 272 28.09 14.94 -21.13
C ALA A 272 28.51 13.85 -20.14
N SER A 273 29.29 12.90 -20.64
CA SER A 273 29.98 11.90 -19.81
C SER A 273 30.64 12.61 -18.63
N SER A 274 30.21 12.27 -17.41
CA SER A 274 30.74 12.70 -16.10
C SER A 274 30.23 14.00 -15.44
N GLY A 275 29.30 14.75 -16.04
CA GLY A 275 28.71 15.92 -15.37
C GLY A 275 27.58 15.57 -14.38
N PRO A 276 27.36 16.35 -13.30
CA PRO A 276 26.16 16.22 -12.48
C PRO A 276 24.93 16.50 -13.36
N MET A 277 23.95 15.58 -13.37
CA MET A 277 22.74 15.81 -14.14
C MET A 277 22.00 17.03 -13.58
N PRO A 278 21.37 17.86 -14.42
CA PRO A 278 20.66 19.03 -13.96
C PRO A 278 19.50 18.64 -13.05
N ARG A 279 19.13 19.59 -12.19
CA ARG A 279 18.03 19.47 -11.24
C ARG A 279 16.76 19.05 -11.98
N PRO A 280 16.07 17.98 -11.53
CA PRO A 280 14.76 17.67 -12.08
C PRO A 280 13.87 18.90 -11.97
N GLU A 281 13.06 19.17 -12.99
CA GLU A 281 12.01 20.18 -12.86
C GLU A 281 11.18 19.90 -11.61
N PRO A 282 10.55 20.92 -11.00
CA PRO A 282 9.75 20.73 -9.80
C PRO A 282 8.77 19.58 -10.02
N ILE A 283 8.98 18.49 -9.30
CA ILE A 283 8.06 17.35 -9.39
C ILE A 283 6.81 17.79 -8.68
N GLU A 284 5.74 17.94 -9.43
CA GLU A 284 4.40 18.12 -8.87
C GLU A 284 4.18 17.03 -7.80
N PRO A 285 4.09 17.36 -6.51
CA PRO A 285 4.00 16.38 -5.42
C PRO A 285 2.90 15.34 -5.62
N GLU A 286 1.83 15.71 -6.30
CA GLU A 286 0.69 14.89 -6.70
C GLU A 286 1.10 13.72 -7.61
N ARG A 287 2.24 13.80 -8.30
CA ARG A 287 2.80 12.71 -9.12
C ARG A 287 3.51 11.67 -8.27
N LEU A 288 4.08 12.03 -7.13
CA LEU A 288 4.73 11.06 -6.24
C LEU A 288 3.78 10.55 -5.14
N LEU A 289 2.79 11.35 -4.76
CA LEU A 289 1.92 11.10 -3.61
C LEU A 289 0.52 10.58 -4.00
N ASN A 290 0.17 9.40 -3.50
CA ASN A 290 -1.20 8.84 -3.49
C ASN A 290 -2.17 9.67 -2.63
N VAL A 291 -1.65 10.38 -1.63
CA VAL A 291 -2.39 11.32 -0.78
C VAL A 291 -1.58 12.61 -0.72
N ALA A 292 -2.03 13.64 -1.41
CA ALA A 292 -1.32 14.91 -1.54
C ALA A 292 -1.86 15.96 -0.55
N THR A 293 -1.79 15.67 0.76
CA THR A 293 -2.10 16.65 1.81
C THR A 293 -1.06 17.77 1.82
N PRO A 294 -1.39 19.01 2.23
CA PRO A 294 -0.42 20.11 2.32
C PRO A 294 0.87 19.73 3.06
N GLU A 295 0.75 19.02 4.19
CA GLU A 295 1.90 18.56 4.96
C GLU A 295 2.80 17.60 4.18
N LEU A 296 2.26 16.54 3.57
CA LEU A 296 3.05 15.63 2.74
C LEU A 296 3.71 16.33 1.54
N LYS A 297 3.05 17.35 0.94
CA LYS A 297 3.70 18.17 -0.09
C LYS A 297 4.87 18.94 0.47
N GLN A 298 4.71 19.56 1.65
CA GLN A 298 5.78 20.27 2.34
C GLN A 298 6.94 19.31 2.68
N ARG A 299 6.66 18.13 3.23
CA ARG A 299 7.68 17.11 3.54
C ARG A 299 8.44 16.65 2.30
N LEU A 300 7.75 16.49 1.17
CA LEU A 300 8.41 16.20 -0.09
C LEU A 300 9.31 17.37 -0.53
N THR A 301 8.85 18.61 -0.43
CA THR A 301 9.68 19.80 -0.72
C THR A 301 10.91 19.87 0.19
N GLU A 302 10.76 19.57 1.49
CA GLU A 302 11.87 19.50 2.45
C GLU A 302 12.86 18.40 2.07
N PHE A 303 12.38 17.22 1.69
CA PHE A 303 13.21 16.12 1.17
C PHE A 303 13.98 16.52 -0.10
N LEU A 304 13.40 17.36 -0.95
CA LEU A 304 14.04 17.86 -2.18
C LEU A 304 14.98 19.05 -1.96
N SER A 305 15.00 19.65 -0.77
CA SER A 305 15.78 20.86 -0.47
C SER A 305 16.95 20.60 0.49
N ALA A 306 16.99 19.42 1.11
CA ALA A 306 18.06 18.95 2.00
C ALA A 306 19.19 18.26 1.22
#